data_AF-A0A3Q3ARW4-F1
#
_entry.id   AF-A0A3Q3ARW4-F1
#
_cell.length_a   1.000
_cell.length_b   1.000
_cell.length_c   1.000
_cell.angle_alpha   90.00
_cell.angle_beta   90.00
_cell.angle_gamma   90.00
#
_symmetry.space_group_name_H-M   'P 1'
#
loop_
_entity.id
_entity.type
_entity.pdbx_description
1 polymer ?
#
loop_
_entity_poly.entity_id
_entity_poly.type
_entity_poly.pdbx_seq_one_letter_code
_entity_poly.pdbx_strand_id
1 'polypeptide(L)'
;MSAPNIRAFICFLSIIVFLLMRHSDGTAPLVPLLGRNFIHEPPGEPRQVAMKRHKSNEGLGFSIRGGSEHGVGIYVSLVEPGSLAEKQGLRIGDQIMKVNDKVFDKVTHAEAVRVLKSSRHLMMTVKDVGQRECVGVLE
;
A
#
# COMPACT_ATOMS: atom_id res chain seq x y z
N MET A 1 -0.14 9.15 -50.99
CA MET A 1 0.91 8.55 -50.15
C MET A 1 0.51 8.66 -48.69
N SER A 2 -0.07 7.60 -48.12
CA SER A 2 -0.50 7.57 -46.72
C SER A 2 0.67 7.13 -45.83
N ALA A 3 1.13 8.03 -44.97
CA ALA A 3 2.25 7.78 -44.06
C ALA A 3 1.90 6.65 -43.05
N PRO A 4 2.80 5.68 -42.82
CA PRO A 4 2.53 4.59 -41.88
C PRO A 4 2.54 5.09 -40.43
N ASN A 5 1.54 4.65 -39.67
CA ASN A 5 1.26 5.03 -38.28
C ASN A 5 2.42 4.67 -37.32
N ILE A 6 3.33 5.62 -37.10
CA ILE A 6 4.41 5.57 -36.08
C ILE A 6 3.85 5.25 -34.68
N ARG A 7 2.60 5.66 -34.40
CA ARG A 7 1.90 5.36 -33.15
C ARG A 7 1.68 3.87 -32.89
N ALA A 8 1.46 3.06 -33.93
CA ALA A 8 1.26 1.62 -33.80
C ALA A 8 2.58 0.89 -33.50
N PHE A 9 3.69 1.38 -34.07
CA PHE A 9 5.03 0.82 -33.85
C PHE A 9 5.51 1.02 -32.41
N ILE A 10 5.20 2.19 -31.81
CA ILE A 10 5.52 2.48 -30.41
C ILE A 10 4.73 1.56 -29.47
N CYS A 11 3.44 1.34 -29.72
CA CYS A 11 2.63 0.40 -28.93
C CYS A 11 3.18 -1.03 -28.98
N PHE A 12 3.59 -1.50 -30.16
CA PHE A 12 4.09 -2.86 -30.33
C PHE A 12 5.43 -3.06 -29.60
N LEU A 13 6.32 -2.06 -29.62
CA LEU A 13 7.57 -2.10 -28.84
C LEU A 13 7.31 -2.07 -27.33
N SER A 14 6.33 -1.29 -26.85
CA SER A 14 5.97 -1.26 -25.43
C SER A 14 5.40 -2.60 -24.94
N ILE A 15 4.57 -3.27 -25.76
CA ILE A 15 4.03 -4.59 -25.44
C ILE A 15 5.14 -5.65 -25.40
N ILE A 16 6.10 -5.60 -26.32
CA ILE A 16 7.23 -6.54 -26.38
C ILE A 16 8.18 -6.33 -25.17
N VAL A 17 8.44 -5.07 -24.78
CA VAL A 17 9.26 -4.76 -23.58
C VAL A 17 8.54 -5.19 -22.30
N PHE A 18 7.21 -5.06 -22.24
CA PHE A 18 6.40 -5.52 -21.10
C PHE A 18 6.36 -7.05 -20.99
N LEU A 19 6.36 -7.76 -22.13
CA LEU A 19 6.43 -9.22 -22.15
C LEU A 19 7.83 -9.73 -21.72
N LEU A 20 8.90 -9.01 -22.07
CA LEU A 20 10.27 -9.37 -21.69
C LEU A 20 10.59 -9.09 -20.20
N MET A 21 9.85 -8.19 -19.55
CA MET A 21 9.97 -7.90 -18.11
C MET A 21 9.14 -8.85 -17.21
N ARG A 22 8.39 -9.80 -17.81
CA ARG A 22 7.55 -10.75 -17.08
C ARG A 22 8.18 -12.14 -16.92
N HIS A 23 9.46 -12.18 -16.59
CA HIS A 23 10.07 -13.42 -16.11
C HIS A 23 10.81 -13.19 -14.79
N SER A 24 10.21 -13.78 -13.75
CA SER A 24 10.82 -14.19 -12.48
C SER A 24 11.51 -13.11 -11.64
N ASP A 25 10.78 -12.58 -10.68
CA ASP A 25 11.01 -12.82 -9.24
C ASP A 25 10.29 -11.73 -8.41
N GLY A 26 9.64 -12.16 -7.33
CA GLY A 26 8.78 -11.34 -6.46
C GLY A 26 9.51 -10.27 -5.66
N THR A 27 10.07 -9.27 -6.33
CA THR A 27 10.74 -8.13 -5.69
C THR A 27 10.24 -6.83 -6.34
N ALA A 28 9.83 -5.88 -5.51
CA ALA A 28 9.29 -4.58 -5.95
C ALA A 28 10.24 -3.88 -6.95
N PRO A 29 9.72 -3.25 -8.03
CA PRO A 29 10.60 -2.54 -8.94
C PRO A 29 10.99 -1.21 -8.29
N LEU A 30 12.27 -1.11 -7.95
CA LEU A 30 12.98 0.17 -7.93
C LEU A 30 13.18 0.59 -9.39
N VAL A 31 12.57 1.70 -9.80
CA VAL A 31 13.16 2.55 -10.84
C VAL A 31 13.01 4.02 -10.45
N PRO A 32 14.13 4.71 -10.19
CA PRO A 32 14.14 6.13 -9.91
C PRO A 32 14.53 6.94 -11.18
N LEU A 33 14.05 8.19 -11.21
CA LEU A 33 14.64 9.36 -11.89
C LEU A 33 14.40 9.61 -13.38
N LEU A 34 13.16 9.65 -13.86
CA LEU A 34 12.78 10.72 -14.81
C LEU A 34 11.26 10.92 -14.91
N GLY A 35 10.83 12.17 -14.75
CA GLY A 35 9.55 12.63 -15.28
C GLY A 35 8.30 12.05 -14.61
N ARG A 36 7.96 12.61 -13.45
CA ARG A 36 6.61 12.73 -12.88
C ARG A 36 5.54 12.74 -14.00
N ASN A 37 4.91 11.61 -14.33
CA ASN A 37 3.63 11.52 -15.07
C ASN A 37 3.19 10.05 -15.33
N PHE A 38 2.11 9.64 -14.67
CA PHE A 38 1.21 8.51 -14.98
C PHE A 38 1.68 7.08 -14.63
N ILE A 39 1.74 6.74 -13.32
CA ILE A 39 1.30 5.40 -12.92
C ILE A 39 -0.21 5.48 -12.76
N HIS A 40 -0.93 4.88 -13.71
CA HIS A 40 -2.37 4.68 -13.62
C HIS A 40 -2.60 3.41 -12.80
N GLU A 41 -2.60 3.54 -11.47
CA GLU A 41 -3.00 2.45 -10.56
C GLU A 41 -4.46 2.06 -10.88
N PRO A 42 -4.75 0.83 -11.33
CA PRO A 42 -6.11 0.32 -11.44
C PRO A 42 -6.97 0.60 -10.20
N PRO A 43 -8.25 0.97 -10.38
CA PRO A 43 -9.17 1.22 -9.26
C PRO A 43 -9.34 -0.07 -8.43
N GLY A 44 -8.95 -0.02 -7.16
CA GLY A 44 -8.92 -1.17 -6.25
C GLY A 44 -7.52 -1.75 -5.97
N GLU A 45 -6.47 -1.14 -6.52
CA GLU A 45 -5.09 -1.54 -6.30
C GLU A 45 -4.57 -1.06 -4.93
N PRO A 46 -3.85 -1.92 -4.19
CA PRO A 46 -3.30 -1.56 -2.89
C PRO A 46 -2.22 -0.47 -3.02
N ARG A 47 -2.39 0.64 -2.31
CA ARG A 47 -1.46 1.78 -2.30
C ARG A 47 -0.35 1.58 -1.27
N GLN A 48 0.86 2.04 -1.59
CA GLN A 48 1.94 2.12 -0.61
C GLN A 48 1.92 3.43 0.16
N VAL A 49 2.05 3.32 1.48
CA VAL A 49 2.10 4.42 2.43
C VAL A 49 3.41 4.28 3.20
N ALA A 50 4.32 5.23 3.00
CA ALA A 50 5.64 5.22 3.64
C ALA A 50 5.74 6.33 4.68
N MET A 51 5.87 5.95 5.95
CA MET A 51 6.03 6.89 7.06
C MET A 51 7.45 6.82 7.61
N LYS A 52 7.97 7.97 8.04
CA LYS A 52 9.25 8.07 8.73
C LYS A 52 9.04 8.84 10.02
N ARG A 53 9.27 8.18 11.16
CA ARG A 53 9.22 8.82 12.48
C ARG A 53 10.34 9.83 12.62
N HIS A 54 10.05 11.00 13.16
CA HIS A 54 11.07 12.01 13.42
C HIS A 54 11.83 11.70 14.72
N LYS A 55 11.14 11.12 15.71
CA LYS A 55 11.74 10.62 16.96
C LYS A 55 11.30 9.18 17.24
N SER A 56 12.12 8.38 17.93
CA SER A 56 11.81 6.98 18.26
C SER A 56 10.53 6.83 19.11
N ASN A 57 10.26 7.81 19.98
CA ASN A 57 9.08 7.87 20.85
C ASN A 57 7.88 8.61 20.24
N GLU A 58 7.99 9.10 19.00
CA GLU A 58 6.87 9.76 18.32
C GLU A 58 5.91 8.71 17.76
N GLY A 59 4.62 8.89 18.07
CA GLY A 59 3.54 8.07 17.51
C GLY A 59 3.36 8.35 16.02
N LEU A 60 2.85 7.37 15.29
CA LEU A 60 2.54 7.53 13.86
C LEU A 60 1.25 8.34 13.63
N GLY A 61 0.45 8.51 14.70
CA GLY A 61 -0.84 9.19 14.69
C GLY A 61 -1.93 8.40 14.01
N PHE A 62 -1.93 7.08 14.15
CA PHE A 62 -3.06 6.24 13.77
C PHE A 62 -3.18 5.05 14.74
N SER A 63 -4.39 4.50 14.80
CA SER A 63 -4.73 3.31 15.58
C SER A 63 -5.15 2.20 14.66
N ILE A 64 -4.85 0.97 15.07
CA ILE A 64 -5.25 -0.25 14.37
C ILE A 64 -6.25 -1.03 15.22
N ARG A 65 -7.09 -1.82 14.56
CA ARG A 65 -8.00 -2.79 15.17
C ARG A 65 -8.00 -4.09 14.35
N GLY A 66 -8.64 -5.11 14.92
CA GLY A 66 -8.64 -6.45 14.34
C GLY A 66 -7.36 -7.21 14.71
N GLY A 67 -7.14 -8.31 14.02
CA GLY A 67 -6.11 -9.28 14.32
C GLY A 67 -6.57 -10.67 13.96
N SER A 68 -5.63 -11.50 13.51
CA SER A 68 -5.90 -12.89 13.16
C SER A 68 -6.49 -13.72 14.31
N GLU A 69 -6.30 -13.28 15.56
CA GLU A 69 -6.94 -13.86 16.75
C GLU A 69 -8.47 -13.78 16.72
N HIS A 70 -9.01 -12.79 16.00
CA HIS A 70 -10.44 -12.60 15.78
C HIS A 70 -10.88 -13.09 14.38
N GLY A 71 -9.98 -13.72 13.61
CA GLY A 71 -10.27 -14.17 12.24
C GLY A 71 -10.38 -13.02 11.22
N VAL A 72 -9.93 -11.81 11.57
CA VAL A 72 -10.00 -10.62 10.70
C VAL A 72 -8.61 -10.03 10.46
N GLY A 73 -8.44 -9.33 9.34
CA GLY A 73 -7.22 -8.58 9.06
C GLY A 73 -6.98 -7.38 9.99
N ILE A 74 -5.88 -6.67 9.75
CA ILE A 74 -5.55 -5.43 10.47
C ILE A 74 -6.14 -4.23 9.72
N TYR A 75 -6.95 -3.45 10.42
CA TYR A 75 -7.61 -2.27 9.85
C TYR A 75 -7.28 -1.01 10.64
N VAL A 76 -7.25 0.12 9.96
CA VAL A 76 -7.10 1.44 10.59
C VAL A 76 -8.43 1.85 11.21
N SER A 77 -8.43 2.05 12.53
CA SER A 77 -9.62 2.47 13.30
C SER A 77 -9.68 3.98 13.49
N LEU A 78 -8.54 4.64 13.59
CA LEU A 78 -8.43 6.07 13.84
C LEU A 78 -7.19 6.60 13.10
N VAL A 79 -7.29 7.82 12.57
CA VAL A 79 -6.15 8.60 12.11
C VAL A 79 -6.24 9.96 12.78
N GLU A 80 -5.16 10.40 13.42
CA GLU A 80 -5.09 11.71 14.06
C GLU A 80 -4.89 12.81 13.01
N PRO A 81 -5.64 13.91 13.08
CA PRO A 81 -5.48 15.02 12.16
C PRO A 81 -4.12 15.72 12.37
N GLY A 82 -3.47 16.08 11.26
CA GLY A 82 -2.13 16.68 11.26
C GLY A 82 -0.97 15.69 11.49
N SER A 83 -1.27 14.40 11.68
CA SER A 83 -0.27 13.34 11.88
C SER A 83 0.49 12.99 10.60
N LEU A 84 1.56 12.20 10.75
CA LEU A 84 2.28 11.64 9.61
C LEU A 84 1.41 10.69 8.80
N ALA A 85 0.58 9.88 9.46
CA ALA A 85 -0.31 8.95 8.80
C ALA A 85 -1.31 9.65 7.87
N GLU A 86 -1.97 10.71 8.35
CA GLU A 86 -2.89 11.50 7.54
C GLU A 86 -2.17 12.16 6.35
N LYS A 87 -0.99 12.74 6.59
CA LYS A 87 -0.17 13.38 5.53
C LYS A 87 0.26 12.41 4.44
N GLN A 88 0.44 11.13 4.78
CA GLN A 88 0.75 10.08 3.80
C GLN A 88 -0.51 9.51 3.13
N GLY A 89 -1.70 10.01 3.44
CA GLY A 89 -2.96 9.59 2.84
C GLY A 89 -3.54 8.31 3.46
N LEU A 90 -3.12 7.94 4.68
CA LEU A 90 -3.78 6.88 5.44
C LEU A 90 -5.15 7.36 5.91
N ARG A 91 -6.16 6.51 5.77
CA ARG A 91 -7.54 6.83 6.13
C ARG A 91 -8.14 5.74 7.02
N ILE A 92 -9.16 6.12 7.79
CA ILE A 92 -9.93 5.18 8.58
C ILE A 92 -10.64 4.21 7.63
N GLY A 93 -10.60 2.91 7.96
CA GLY A 93 -11.14 1.85 7.12
C GLY A 93 -10.14 1.22 6.15
N ASP A 94 -8.93 1.78 6.03
CA ASP A 94 -7.85 1.15 5.27
C ASP A 94 -7.47 -0.20 5.88
N GLN A 95 -7.34 -1.23 5.04
CA GLN A 95 -6.81 -2.52 5.44
C GLN A 95 -5.31 -2.58 5.19
N ILE A 96 -4.54 -2.92 6.22
CA ILE A 96 -3.10 -3.10 6.14
C ILE A 96 -2.81 -4.51 5.67
N MET A 97 -2.31 -4.66 4.44
CA MET A 97 -1.98 -5.96 3.84
C MET A 97 -0.52 -6.37 4.06
N LYS A 98 0.39 -5.39 4.10
CA LYS A 98 1.83 -5.63 4.30
C LYS A 98 2.44 -4.46 5.04
N VAL A 99 3.42 -4.71 5.91
CA VAL A 99 4.23 -3.66 6.54
C VAL A 99 5.69 -4.06 6.45
N ASN A 100 6.49 -3.16 5.88
CA ASN A 100 7.86 -3.39 5.45
C ASN A 100 7.91 -4.66 4.59
N ASP A 101 8.59 -5.69 5.07
CA ASP A 101 8.76 -6.96 4.37
C ASP A 101 7.83 -8.06 4.91
N LYS A 102 6.98 -7.75 5.88
CA LYS A 102 6.09 -8.72 6.54
C LYS A 102 4.66 -8.58 6.03
N VAL A 103 4.08 -9.68 5.56
CA VAL A 103 2.68 -9.76 5.13
C VAL A 103 1.77 -9.85 6.37
N PHE A 104 0.68 -9.06 6.38
CA PHE A 104 -0.25 -8.88 7.50
C PHE A 104 -1.54 -9.71 7.33
N ASP A 105 -1.48 -10.82 6.61
CA ASP A 105 -2.62 -11.71 6.34
C ASP A 105 -3.10 -12.44 7.62
N LYS A 106 -2.17 -13.01 8.39
CA LYS A 106 -2.43 -13.77 9.63
C LYS A 106 -1.58 -13.26 10.79
N VAL A 107 -1.61 -11.95 11.03
CA VAL A 107 -0.86 -11.32 12.10
C VAL A 107 -1.79 -11.01 13.27
N THR A 108 -1.36 -11.31 14.50
CA THR A 108 -2.12 -10.97 15.71
C THR A 108 -2.03 -9.48 15.99
N HIS A 109 -2.98 -8.93 16.74
CA HIS A 109 -3.00 -7.52 17.10
C HIS A 109 -1.68 -7.10 17.77
N ALA A 110 -1.24 -7.88 18.76
CA ALA A 110 0.00 -7.62 19.48
C ALA A 110 1.21 -7.58 18.54
N GLU A 111 1.29 -8.52 17.60
CA GLU A 111 2.40 -8.60 16.65
C GLU A 111 2.38 -7.45 15.63
N ALA A 112 1.20 -7.03 15.18
CA ALA A 112 1.06 -5.85 14.32
C ALA A 112 1.58 -4.59 15.02
N VAL A 113 1.19 -4.37 16.28
CA VAL A 113 1.69 -3.25 17.10
C VAL A 113 3.20 -3.32 17.29
N ARG A 114 3.75 -4.51 17.53
CA ARG A 114 5.20 -4.72 17.66
C ARG A 114 5.94 -4.32 16.40
N VAL A 115 5.50 -4.78 15.23
CA VAL A 115 6.13 -4.45 13.94
C VAL A 115 6.04 -2.95 13.66
N LEU A 116 4.87 -2.34 13.87
CA LEU A 116 4.68 -0.90 13.69
C LEU A 116 5.59 -0.08 14.63
N LYS A 117 5.86 -0.55 15.84
CA LYS A 117 6.76 0.10 16.80
C LYS A 117 8.23 -0.25 16.62
N SER A 118 8.55 -1.36 15.96
CA SER A 118 9.92 -1.87 15.85
C SER A 118 10.78 -1.07 14.86
N SER A 119 10.16 -0.37 13.92
CA SER A 119 10.89 0.34 12.86
C SER A 119 10.59 1.84 12.85
N ARG A 120 11.62 2.65 12.60
CA ARG A 120 11.49 4.11 12.40
C ARG A 120 10.96 4.46 11.02
N HIS A 121 11.25 3.62 10.04
CA HIS A 121 10.69 3.69 8.70
C HIS A 121 9.67 2.57 8.54
N LEU A 122 8.47 2.92 8.12
CA LEU A 122 7.36 1.98 7.95
C LEU A 122 6.82 2.15 6.54
N MET A 123 6.99 1.12 5.73
CA MET A 123 6.43 1.03 4.40
C MET A 123 5.26 0.07 4.44
N MET A 124 4.04 0.59 4.54
CA MET A 124 2.84 -0.25 4.58
C MET A 124 2.12 -0.23 3.25
N THR A 125 1.62 -1.38 2.84
CA THR A 125 0.73 -1.53 1.69
C THR A 125 -0.68 -1.62 2.22
N VAL A 126 -1.51 -0.63 1.89
CA VAL A 126 -2.88 -0.52 2.35
C VAL A 126 -3.85 -0.58 1.19
N LYS A 127 -5.01 -1.17 1.43
CA LYS A 127 -6.11 -1.20 0.47
C LYS A 127 -7.27 -0.41 1.04
N ASP A 128 -7.80 0.50 0.23
CA ASP A 128 -9.07 1.15 0.53
C ASP A 128 -10.18 0.11 0.31
N VAL A 129 -10.67 -0.46 1.40
CA VAL A 129 -11.76 -1.46 1.35
C VAL A 129 -13.12 -0.75 1.23
N GLY A 130 -13.14 0.60 1.29
CA GLY A 130 -14.35 1.37 1.43
C GLY A 130 -15.01 1.12 2.78
N GLN A 131 -15.65 2.15 3.31
CA GLN A 131 -16.42 2.08 4.55
C GLN A 131 -17.74 1.31 4.38
N ARG A 132 -17.73 0.19 3.64
CA ARG A 132 -18.92 -0.62 3.34
C ARG A 132 -19.01 -1.87 4.21
N GLU A 133 -17.91 -2.33 4.80
CA GLU A 133 -17.90 -3.56 5.61
C GLU A 133 -17.29 -3.32 6.98
N CYS A 134 -17.91 -2.45 7.77
CA CYS A 134 -17.83 -2.50 9.24
C CYS A 134 -19.21 -2.62 9.88
N VAL A 135 -20.26 -2.84 9.07
CA VAL A 135 -21.59 -3.20 9.54
C VAL A 135 -21.74 -4.70 9.33
N GLY A 136 -21.30 -5.49 10.29
CA GLY A 136 -21.49 -6.94 10.19
C GLY A 136 -20.59 -7.81 11.05
N VAL A 137 -20.43 -7.52 12.33
CA VAL A 137 -20.36 -8.57 13.37
C VAL A 137 -20.93 -8.01 14.68
N LEU A 138 -22.25 -7.84 14.69
CA LEU A 138 -23.04 -7.65 15.91
C LEU A 138 -24.29 -8.51 15.73
N GLU A 139 -24.15 -9.83 15.80
CA GLU A 139 -25.18 -10.75 16.33
C GLU A 139 -24.47 -11.89 17.07
#